data_AF-A0AA35S368-F1
#
_entry.id   AF-A0AA35S368-F1
#
_cell.length_a   1.000
_cell.length_b   1.000
_cell.length_c   1.000
_cell.angle_alpha   90.00
_cell.angle_beta   90.00
_cell.angle_gamma   90.00
#
_symmetry.space_group_name_H-M   'P 1'
#
loop_
_entity.id
_entity.type
_entity.pdbx_description
1 polymer ?
#
loop_
_entity_poly.entity_id
_entity_poly.type
_entity_poly.pdbx_seq_one_letter_code
_entity_poly.pdbx_strand_id
1 'polypeptide(L)'
;MCVSLPPPPPSNISWDQYINSPDEEPPQLGRKQDLKVEQKHYKASVCVTEACPIEMRKLLDILEVIAPYKHFHKLRQFCHMKLPPGFPVKLDIPVFPTVTAVITLEKYEEVQTETSKFLVPRDYHKVVPKRTDQHHKTSDTTERTHSSSQSNSH
;
A
#
# COMPACT_ATOMS: atom_id res chain seq x y z
N MET A 1 -34.33 6.75 -4.14
CA MET A 1 -34.84 7.50 -2.98
C MET A 1 -33.66 7.84 -2.08
N CYS A 2 -33.42 9.12 -1.79
CA CYS A 2 -32.34 9.54 -0.90
C CYS A 2 -32.68 9.13 0.53
N VAL A 3 -31.91 8.22 1.11
CA VAL A 3 -32.09 7.79 2.51
C VAL A 3 -31.40 8.80 3.44
N SER A 4 -32.15 9.78 3.93
CA SER A 4 -31.67 10.66 5.00
C SER A 4 -31.66 9.91 6.32
N LEU A 5 -30.59 10.04 7.10
CA LEU A 5 -30.50 9.42 8.42
C LEU A 5 -31.52 10.07 9.39
N PRO A 6 -32.14 9.30 10.29
CA PRO A 6 -33.12 9.83 11.27
C PRO A 6 -32.44 10.84 12.20
N PRO A 7 -33.16 11.86 12.71
CA PRO A 7 -32.59 12.88 13.58
C PRO A 7 -31.88 12.24 14.79
N PRO A 8 -30.72 12.78 15.22
CA PRO A 8 -29.99 12.24 16.35
C PRO A 8 -30.82 12.34 17.65
N PRO A 9 -30.68 11.39 18.58
CA PRO A 9 -31.28 11.49 19.90
C PRO A 9 -30.81 12.77 20.63
N PRO A 10 -31.65 13.40 21.47
CA PRO A 10 -31.24 14.55 22.26
C PRO A 10 -30.12 14.15 23.23
N SER A 11 -29.03 14.91 23.23
CA SER A 11 -27.95 14.76 24.21
C SER A 11 -28.43 15.20 25.59
N ASN A 12 -28.16 14.41 26.62
CA ASN A 12 -28.50 14.72 28.02
C ASN A 12 -27.41 15.53 28.74
N ILE A 13 -26.48 16.14 28.00
CA ILE A 13 -25.34 16.89 28.54
C ILE A 13 -25.80 18.30 28.90
N SER A 14 -25.60 18.71 30.15
CA SER A 14 -25.84 20.08 30.59
C SER A 14 -24.67 21.01 30.23
N TRP A 15 -24.92 22.31 30.18
CA TRP A 15 -23.88 23.32 29.97
C TRP A 15 -22.73 23.21 30.98
N ASP A 16 -23.05 23.00 32.27
CA ASP A 16 -22.06 22.84 33.33
C ASP A 16 -21.22 21.58 33.14
N GLN A 17 -21.81 20.49 32.63
CA GLN A 17 -21.08 19.26 32.37
C GLN A 17 -20.16 19.38 31.14
N TYR A 18 -20.56 20.18 30.14
CA TYR A 18 -19.72 20.47 28.97
C TYR A 18 -18.51 21.33 29.36
N ILE A 19 -18.72 22.43 30.09
CA ILE A 19 -17.66 23.40 30.38
C ILE A 19 -16.60 22.89 31.37
N ASN A 20 -16.98 21.94 32.23
CA ASN A 20 -16.09 21.33 33.22
C ASN A 20 -15.51 19.99 32.75
N SER A 21 -15.74 19.59 31.49
CA SER A 21 -15.17 18.35 30.96
C SER A 21 -13.67 18.51 30.67
N PRO A 22 -12.85 17.47 30.96
CA PRO A 22 -11.42 17.51 30.69
C PRO A 22 -11.14 17.49 29.17
N ASP A 23 -10.09 18.19 28.74
CA ASP A 23 -9.72 18.36 27.32
C ASP A 23 -9.45 17.03 26.59
N GLU A 24 -9.10 15.96 27.33
CA GLU A 24 -8.78 14.66 26.74
C GLU A 24 -10.02 13.87 26.27
N GLU A 25 -11.20 14.11 26.85
CA GLU A 25 -12.45 13.41 26.48
C GLU A 25 -13.67 14.36 26.54
N PRO A 26 -13.83 15.26 25.54
CA PRO A 26 -14.99 16.13 25.49
C PRO A 26 -16.28 15.29 25.28
N PRO A 27 -17.39 15.68 25.93
CA PRO A 27 -18.61 14.90 25.89
C PRO A 27 -19.23 14.96 24.49
N GLN A 28 -19.68 13.80 24.00
CA GLN A 28 -20.19 13.65 22.64
C GLN A 28 -21.56 14.32 22.47
N LEU A 29 -21.58 15.51 21.86
CA LEU A 29 -22.81 16.29 21.61
C LEU A 29 -23.59 15.83 20.36
N GLY A 30 -22.97 15.01 19.51
CA GLY A 30 -23.54 14.55 18.23
C GLY A 30 -23.93 13.07 18.23
N ARG A 31 -24.32 12.56 17.06
CA ARG A 31 -24.52 11.11 16.86
C ARG A 31 -23.20 10.38 17.13
N LYS A 32 -23.24 9.32 17.95
CA LYS A 32 -22.11 8.41 18.12
C LYS A 32 -21.66 7.91 16.74
N GLN A 33 -20.39 8.11 16.39
CA GLN A 33 -19.85 7.51 15.18
C GLN A 33 -19.73 6.01 15.42
N ASP A 34 -20.58 5.24 14.75
CA ASP A 34 -20.34 3.80 14.62
C ASP A 34 -19.13 3.64 13.72
N LEU A 35 -17.96 3.50 14.34
CA LEU A 35 -16.74 3.20 13.63
C LEU A 35 -16.94 1.80 13.04
N LYS A 36 -17.18 1.73 11.72
CA LYS A 36 -17.25 0.45 11.02
C LYS A 36 -15.86 -0.17 11.01
N VAL A 37 -15.56 -0.96 12.05
CA VAL A 37 -14.34 -1.74 12.15
C VAL A 37 -14.51 -2.95 11.23
N GLU A 38 -13.95 -2.87 10.03
CA GLU A 38 -13.90 -4.00 9.11
C GLU A 38 -12.67 -4.87 9.42
N GLN A 39 -12.84 -5.92 10.22
CA GLN A 39 -11.80 -6.93 10.43
C GLN A 39 -11.82 -7.94 9.29
N LYS A 40 -10.78 -7.91 8.45
CA LYS A 40 -10.53 -8.94 7.43
C LYS A 40 -9.61 -10.01 7.99
N HIS A 41 -10.12 -11.25 7.98
CA HIS A 41 -9.34 -12.41 8.39
C HIS A 41 -8.54 -12.90 7.18
N TYR A 42 -7.21 -12.88 7.31
CA TYR A 42 -6.30 -13.41 6.31
C TYR A 42 -5.80 -14.77 6.76
N LYS A 43 -5.99 -15.79 5.93
CA LYS A 43 -5.42 -17.12 6.15
C LYS A 43 -4.16 -17.23 5.30
N ALA A 44 -3.03 -17.42 5.96
CA ALA A 44 -1.76 -17.74 5.32
C ALA A 44 -1.31 -19.12 5.79
N SER A 45 -0.77 -19.91 4.88
CA SER A 45 -0.29 -21.27 5.16
C SER A 45 1.21 -21.32 4.95
N VAL A 46 1.91 -22.03 5.83
CA VAL A 46 3.35 -22.27 5.72
C VAL A 46 3.63 -23.76 5.86
N CYS A 47 4.49 -24.28 5.00
CA CYS A 47 5.07 -25.62 5.16
C CYS A 47 6.53 -25.42 5.57
N VAL A 48 6.93 -26.00 6.71
CA VAL A 48 8.29 -25.88 7.26
C VAL A 48 9.03 -27.21 7.21
N THR A 49 10.36 -27.14 7.18
CA THR A 49 11.26 -28.29 7.28
C THR A 49 12.37 -27.97 8.29
N GLU A 50 12.71 -28.94 9.14
CA GLU A 50 13.68 -28.76 10.25
C GLU A 50 15.14 -28.70 9.78
N ALA A 51 15.47 -29.31 8.63
CA ALA A 51 16.83 -29.47 8.14
C ALA A 51 17.10 -28.62 6.88
N CYS A 52 17.01 -27.29 6.98
CA CYS A 52 17.43 -26.40 5.89
C CYS A 52 18.67 -25.58 6.30
N PRO A 53 19.68 -25.41 5.42
CA PRO A 53 20.89 -24.65 5.75
C PRO A 53 20.68 -23.13 5.75
N ILE A 54 19.54 -22.65 5.28
CA ILE A 54 19.25 -21.22 5.15
C ILE A 54 18.39 -20.73 6.31
N GLU A 55 18.68 -19.54 6.82
CA GLU A 55 17.80 -18.86 7.77
C GLU A 55 16.66 -18.12 7.06
N MET A 56 15.50 -18.06 7.72
CA MET A 56 14.34 -17.25 7.31
C MET A 56 14.70 -15.81 6.94
N ARG A 57 15.62 -15.18 7.69
CA ARG A 57 16.04 -13.78 7.47
C ARG A 57 16.60 -13.57 6.06
N LYS A 58 17.46 -14.48 5.60
CA LYS A 58 18.04 -14.42 4.25
C LYS A 58 16.98 -14.54 3.16
N LEU A 59 15.98 -15.41 3.36
CA LEU A 59 14.86 -15.56 2.41
C LEU A 59 14.09 -14.24 2.26
N LEU A 60 13.81 -13.56 3.37
CA LEU A 60 13.13 -12.27 3.36
C LEU A 60 13.97 -11.23 2.58
N ASP A 61 15.27 -11.12 2.85
CA ASP A 61 16.15 -10.17 2.14
C ASP A 61 16.16 -10.43 0.61
N ILE A 62 16.14 -11.69 0.19
CA ILE A 62 16.04 -12.05 -1.23
C ILE A 62 14.70 -11.60 -1.83
N LEU A 63 13.59 -11.82 -1.12
CA LEU A 63 12.25 -11.42 -1.58
C LEU A 63 12.13 -9.90 -1.73
N GLU A 64 12.78 -9.12 -0.85
CA GLU A 64 12.79 -7.66 -0.94
C GLU A 64 13.49 -7.16 -2.22
N VAL A 65 14.57 -7.82 -2.63
CA VAL A 65 15.32 -7.49 -3.85
C VAL A 65 14.58 -7.92 -5.11
N ILE A 66 13.98 -9.12 -5.12
CA ILE A 66 13.28 -9.67 -6.30
C ILE A 66 11.98 -8.91 -6.57
N ALA A 67 11.27 -8.48 -5.52
CA ALA A 67 10.05 -7.72 -5.66
C ALA A 67 9.98 -6.62 -4.59
N PRO A 68 10.06 -5.33 -4.96
CA PRO A 68 9.77 -4.24 -4.03
C PRO A 68 8.29 -4.29 -3.64
N TYR A 69 8.00 -5.05 -2.58
CA TYR A 69 6.65 -5.39 -2.17
C TYR A 69 6.15 -4.37 -1.15
N LYS A 70 5.08 -3.63 -1.49
CA LYS A 70 4.47 -2.60 -0.63
C LYS A 70 4.00 -3.11 0.75
N HIS A 71 3.86 -4.43 0.91
CA HIS A 71 3.44 -5.06 2.17
C HIS A 71 4.52 -5.99 2.75
N PHE A 72 5.78 -5.82 2.36
CA PHE A 72 6.89 -6.65 2.84
C PHE A 72 7.05 -6.60 4.37
N HIS A 73 6.83 -5.44 4.98
CA HIS A 73 6.86 -5.30 6.44
C HIS A 73 5.84 -6.23 7.13
N LYS A 74 4.62 -6.34 6.59
CA LYS A 74 3.59 -7.23 7.12
C LYS A 74 3.96 -8.70 6.95
N LEU A 75 4.61 -9.06 5.83
CA LEU A 75 5.14 -10.40 5.61
C LEU A 75 6.24 -10.74 6.63
N ARG A 76 7.21 -9.85 6.84
CA ARG A 76 8.27 -10.01 7.83
C ARG A 76 7.70 -10.19 9.23
N GLN A 77 6.71 -9.38 9.61
CA GLN A 77 6.02 -9.51 10.90
C GLN A 77 5.28 -10.84 11.01
N PHE A 78 4.61 -11.29 9.96
CA PHE A 78 3.94 -12.60 9.91
C PHE A 78 4.94 -13.74 10.12
N CYS A 79 6.07 -13.70 9.41
CA CYS A 79 7.11 -14.72 9.52
C CYS A 79 7.74 -14.80 10.92
N HIS A 80 7.93 -13.66 11.58
CA HIS A 80 8.54 -13.66 12.92
C HIS A 80 7.56 -14.00 14.05
N MET A 81 6.26 -13.74 13.92
CA MET A 81 5.30 -13.91 15.03
C MET A 81 4.51 -15.22 15.00
N LYS A 82 4.36 -15.87 13.83
CA LYS A 82 3.36 -16.94 13.63
C LYS A 82 3.91 -18.24 13.07
N LEU A 83 5.22 -18.37 12.88
CA LEU A 83 5.78 -19.55 12.25
C LEU A 83 6.23 -20.59 13.29
N PRO A 84 5.93 -21.88 13.06
CA PRO A 84 6.57 -22.96 13.79
C PRO A 84 8.09 -22.97 13.52
N PRO A 85 8.90 -23.60 14.41
CA PRO A 85 10.33 -23.72 14.18
C PRO A 85 10.63 -24.46 12.86
N GLY A 86 11.65 -24.01 12.13
CA GLY A 86 12.07 -24.57 10.84
C GLY A 86 12.11 -23.55 9.69
N PHE A 87 12.55 -24.01 8.52
CA PHE A 87 12.64 -23.19 7.31
C PHE A 87 11.43 -23.44 6.40
N PRO A 88 10.81 -22.39 5.84
CA PRO A 88 9.57 -22.54 5.10
C PRO A 88 9.88 -22.96 3.66
N VAL A 89 9.56 -24.20 3.32
CA VAL A 89 9.70 -24.71 1.94
C VAL A 89 8.55 -24.23 1.05
N LYS A 90 7.43 -23.82 1.63
CA LYS A 90 6.30 -23.23 0.91
C LYS A 90 5.59 -22.17 1.76
N LEU A 91 5.28 -21.01 1.16
CA LEU A 91 4.46 -19.96 1.76
C LEU A 91 3.29 -19.59 0.82
N ASP A 92 2.06 -19.68 1.34
CA ASP A 92 0.85 -19.18 0.68
C ASP A 92 0.39 -17.91 1.41
N ILE A 93 0.64 -16.74 0.81
CA ILE A 93 0.39 -15.43 1.43
C ILE A 93 -0.61 -14.62 0.60
N PRO A 94 -1.74 -14.18 1.17
CA PRO A 94 -2.66 -13.30 0.47
C PRO A 94 -2.00 -11.93 0.24
N VAL A 95 -1.88 -11.54 -1.04
CA VAL A 95 -1.36 -10.22 -1.43
C VAL A 95 -2.48 -9.20 -1.64
N PHE A 96 -3.66 -9.66 -2.05
CA PHE A 96 -4.90 -8.90 -2.15
C PHE A 96 -6.07 -9.76 -1.66
N PRO A 97 -7.27 -9.18 -1.38
CA PRO A 97 -8.44 -9.93 -0.90
C PRO A 97 -8.84 -11.15 -1.75
N THR A 98 -8.39 -11.20 -3.01
CA THR A 98 -8.68 -12.27 -3.97
C THR A 98 -7.44 -12.87 -4.62
N VAL A 99 -6.23 -12.41 -4.28
CA VAL A 99 -4.98 -12.86 -4.90
C VAL A 99 -4.04 -13.35 -3.83
N THR A 100 -3.58 -14.60 -3.98
CA THR A 100 -2.59 -15.23 -3.11
C THR A 100 -1.30 -15.42 -3.90
N ALA A 101 -0.18 -14.98 -3.33
CA ALA A 101 1.14 -15.33 -3.81
C ALA A 101 1.56 -16.65 -3.18
N VAL A 102 2.08 -17.55 -4.00
CA VAL A 102 2.65 -18.83 -3.57
C VAL A 102 4.14 -18.79 -3.84
N ILE A 103 4.93 -18.96 -2.78
CA ILE A 103 6.39 -19.06 -2.86
C ILE A 103 6.75 -20.49 -2.50
N THR A 104 7.39 -21.20 -3.42
CA THR A 104 7.86 -22.58 -3.19
C THR A 104 9.36 -22.63 -3.36
N LEU A 105 10.05 -23.18 -2.37
CA LEU A 105 11.47 -23.50 -2.41
C LEU A 105 11.59 -24.99 -2.67
N GLU A 106 11.89 -25.34 -3.92
CA GLU A 106 11.95 -26.74 -4.36
C GLU A 106 13.26 -27.41 -3.96
N LYS A 107 14.38 -26.78 -4.31
CA LYS A 107 15.72 -27.32 -4.06
C LYS A 107 16.64 -26.20 -3.61
N TYR A 108 17.41 -26.47 -2.56
CA TYR A 108 18.49 -25.61 -2.13
C TYR A 108 19.83 -26.29 -2.35
N GLU A 109 20.74 -25.61 -3.03
CA GLU A 109 22.13 -26.01 -3.18
C GLU A 109 23.02 -24.80 -2.93
N GLU A 110 23.98 -24.94 -2.01
CA GLU A 110 24.99 -23.91 -1.78
C GLU A 110 26.10 -24.06 -2.82
N VAL A 111 26.18 -23.10 -3.75
CA VAL A 111 27.13 -23.13 -4.87
C VAL A 111 28.04 -21.91 -4.80
N GLN A 112 29.35 -22.14 -4.86
CA GLN A 112 30.31 -21.04 -5.05
C GLN A 112 30.09 -20.42 -6.42
N THR A 113 29.58 -19.19 -6.43
CA THR A 113 29.19 -18.49 -7.66
C THR A 113 30.18 -17.37 -7.92
N GLU A 114 30.76 -17.33 -9.12
CA GLU A 114 31.68 -16.26 -9.51
C GLU A 114 30.97 -14.90 -9.57
N THR A 115 31.62 -13.86 -9.05
CA THR A 115 31.11 -12.48 -9.06
C THR A 115 30.81 -11.98 -10.47
N SER A 116 31.50 -12.51 -11.48
CA SER A 116 31.29 -12.23 -12.91
C SER A 116 29.84 -12.46 -13.37
N LYS A 117 29.13 -13.43 -12.77
CA LYS A 117 27.74 -13.77 -13.10
C LYS A 117 26.72 -12.75 -12.61
N PHE A 118 27.12 -11.87 -11.70
CA PHE A 118 26.28 -10.80 -11.14
C PHE A 118 26.57 -9.44 -11.76
N LEU A 119 27.43 -9.38 -12.79
CA LEU A 119 27.67 -8.16 -13.54
C LEU A 119 26.54 -7.90 -14.52
N VAL A 120 26.08 -6.66 -14.56
CA VAL A 120 25.17 -6.20 -15.60
C VAL A 120 25.91 -6.25 -16.94
N PRO A 121 25.38 -6.94 -17.97
CA PRO A 121 26.00 -6.99 -19.29
C PRO A 121 26.25 -5.59 -19.87
N ARG A 122 27.34 -5.42 -20.63
CA ARG A 122 27.75 -4.10 -21.15
C ARG A 122 26.77 -3.51 -22.18
N ASP A 123 25.96 -4.37 -22.79
CA ASP A 123 24.90 -4.07 -23.75
C ASP A 123 23.53 -3.87 -23.10
N TYR A 124 23.45 -3.88 -21.76
CA TYR A 124 22.20 -3.61 -21.06
C TYR A 124 21.77 -2.15 -21.22
N HIS A 125 20.61 -1.94 -21.83
CA HIS A 125 19.97 -0.63 -21.92
C HIS A 125 18.74 -0.58 -21.00
N LYS A 126 18.80 0.28 -19.97
CA LYS A 126 17.66 0.51 -19.07
C LYS A 126 16.56 1.25 -19.82
N VAL A 127 15.47 0.57 -20.13
CA VAL A 127 14.27 1.21 -20.68
C VAL A 127 13.59 1.98 -19.54
N VAL A 128 13.76 3.31 -19.52
CA VAL A 128 12.98 4.16 -18.63
C VAL A 128 11.58 4.30 -19.24
N PRO A 129 10.50 3.84 -18.57
CA PRO A 129 9.17 3.98 -19.11
C PRO A 129 8.85 5.47 -19.25
N LYS A 130 8.63 5.91 -20.50
CA LYS A 130 8.16 7.26 -20.78
C LYS A 130 6.75 7.37 -20.20
N ARG A 131 6.57 8.23 -19.19
CA ARG A 131 5.25 8.72 -18.83
C ARG A 131 4.69 9.42 -20.07
N THR A 132 3.75 8.80 -20.76
CA THR A 132 2.94 9.50 -21.76
C THR A 132 2.02 10.44 -20.99
N ASP A 133 2.49 11.67 -20.80
CA ASP A 133 1.62 12.79 -20.48
C ASP A 133 0.74 13.06 -21.70
N GLN A 134 -0.45 12.49 -21.72
CA GLN A 134 -1.51 12.96 -22.62
C GLN A 134 -2.01 14.31 -22.10
N HIS A 135 -1.29 15.38 -22.42
CA HIS A 135 -1.91 16.70 -22.53
C HIS A 135 -2.78 16.68 -23.78
N HIS A 136 -4.08 16.40 -23.59
CA HIS A 136 -5.10 16.79 -24.56
C HIS A 136 -5.06 18.32 -24.67
N LYS A 137 -4.37 18.82 -25.69
CA LYS A 137 -4.50 20.21 -26.13
C LYS A 137 -5.80 20.30 -26.92
N THR A 138 -6.90 20.62 -26.23
CA THR A 138 -8.10 21.12 -26.89
C THR A 138 -7.74 22.44 -27.55
N SER A 139 -7.64 22.38 -28.87
CA SER A 139 -7.60 23.55 -29.73
C SER A 139 -9.06 23.95 -29.90
N ASP A 140 -9.47 25.06 -29.32
CA ASP A 140 -10.68 25.72 -29.79
C ASP A 140 -10.34 27.14 -30.25
N THR A 141 -10.67 27.33 -31.52
CA THR A 141 -10.52 28.51 -32.32
C THR A 141 -11.67 29.43 -31.99
N THR A 142 -11.39 30.66 -31.55
CA THR A 142 -12.40 31.72 -31.67
C THR A 142 -11.70 33.00 -32.07
N GLU A 143 -11.75 33.25 -33.37
CA GLU A 143 -11.65 34.58 -33.94
C GLU A 143 -12.71 35.47 -33.30
N ARG A 144 -12.30 36.62 -32.76
CA ARG A 144 -13.18 37.78 -32.68
C ARG A 144 -12.37 39.05 -32.89
N THR A 145 -12.29 39.40 -34.17
CA THR A 145 -12.00 40.73 -34.70
C THR A 145 -12.84 41.78 -33.98
N HIS A 146 -12.23 42.82 -33.41
CA HIS A 146 -12.79 44.16 -33.44
C HIS A 146 -11.65 45.18 -33.43
N SER A 147 -11.55 45.89 -34.55
CA SER A 147 -10.71 47.05 -34.82
C SER A 147 -11.15 48.27 -34.01
N SER A 148 -10.19 49.08 -33.55
CA SER A 148 -10.24 50.54 -33.35
C SER A 148 -8.82 50.97 -32.96
N SER A 149 -7.99 51.48 -33.86
CA SER A 149 -7.92 52.87 -34.36
C SER A 149 -7.59 53.92 -33.29
N GLN A 150 -6.58 54.74 -33.62
CA GLN A 150 -6.19 56.06 -33.04
C GLN A 150 -5.32 56.00 -31.77
N SER A 151 -4.04 56.42 -31.77
CA SER A 151 -3.32 57.64 -32.19
C SER A 151 -2.99 58.56 -31.01
N ASN A 152 -1.69 58.70 -30.69
CA ASN A 152 -0.94 59.92 -30.30
C ASN A 152 0.37 59.44 -29.62
N SER A 153 1.56 59.72 -30.13
CA SER A 153 2.26 61.01 -30.36
C SER A 153 2.86 61.61 -29.09
N HIS A 154 4.20 61.50 -29.05
CA HIS A 154 5.20 62.23 -28.24
C HIS A 154 5.33 61.87 -26.76
#